data_AF-A0AAU2WVD6-F1
#
_entry.id   AF-A0AAU2WVD6-F1
#
_cell.length_a   1.000
_cell.length_b   1.000
_cell.length_c   1.000
_cell.angle_alpha   90.00
_cell.angle_beta   90.00
_cell.angle_gamma   90.00
#
_symmetry.space_group_name_H-M   'P 1'
#
loop_
_entity.id
_entity.type
_entity.pdbx_description
1 polymer ?
#
loop_
_entity_poly.entity_id
_entity_poly.type
_entity_poly.pdbx_seq_one_letter_code
_entity_poly.pdbx_strand_id
1 'polypeptide(L)'
;MRLIDLTGQTFGELTVQGRAENRQGAEARWHCTCSCGGSTTTTSSNLRRGQTVSCGCARARFNRKARTTHGACRTTEYEIWSSIIKRCENPNYHAYPNYGGRGITICPEWRADFAVFLRDVGYRPSKELSIDRIDNNGNYEPGNVRWATAKEQVANRRTPEQIARDRAEFAARES
;
A
#
# COMPACT_ATOMS: atom_id res chain seq x y z
N MET A 1 -20.82 39.86 21.34
CA MET A 1 -21.36 39.04 20.23
C MET A 1 -22.49 38.19 20.80
N ARG A 2 -23.69 38.23 20.20
CA ARG A 2 -24.86 37.48 20.69
C ARG A 2 -24.58 35.98 20.52
N LEU A 3 -24.77 35.19 21.57
CA LEU A 3 -24.66 33.74 21.48
C LEU A 3 -25.80 33.23 20.58
N ILE A 4 -25.45 32.51 19.52
CA ILE A 4 -26.42 31.83 18.67
C ILE A 4 -26.63 30.45 19.30
N ASP A 5 -27.86 30.17 19.72
CA ASP A 5 -28.24 28.85 20.21
C ASP A 5 -28.36 27.89 19.02
N LEU A 6 -27.62 26.79 19.08
CA LEU A 6 -27.60 25.76 18.05
C LEU A 6 -28.37 24.50 18.45
N THR A 7 -28.97 24.46 19.63
CA THR A 7 -29.72 23.30 20.15
C THR A 7 -30.81 22.85 19.17
N GLY A 8 -30.88 21.56 18.89
CA GLY A 8 -31.82 20.95 17.95
C GLY A 8 -31.46 21.09 16.47
N GLN A 9 -30.44 21.89 16.11
CA GLN A 9 -30.02 22.04 14.73
C GLN A 9 -29.14 20.85 14.27
N THR A 10 -29.20 20.56 12.97
CA THR A 10 -28.42 19.49 12.34
C THR A 10 -27.34 20.06 11.42
N PHE A 11 -26.12 19.54 11.53
CA PHE A 11 -24.96 19.89 10.71
C PHE A 11 -24.32 18.60 10.17
N GLY A 12 -24.51 18.31 8.88
CA GLY A 12 -24.11 17.02 8.32
C GLY A 12 -24.87 15.86 8.97
N GLU A 13 -24.15 14.91 9.57
CA GLU A 13 -24.69 13.76 10.31
C GLU A 13 -24.85 14.03 11.81
N LEU A 14 -24.59 15.27 12.28
CA LEU A 14 -24.63 15.66 13.69
C LEU A 14 -25.88 16.45 14.04
N THR A 15 -26.57 16.06 15.10
CA THR A 15 -27.64 16.84 15.72
C THR A 15 -27.17 17.38 17.07
N VAL A 16 -27.31 18.69 17.27
CA VAL A 16 -26.89 19.38 18.49
C VAL A 16 -27.87 19.10 19.63
N GLN A 17 -27.39 18.50 20.72
CA GLN A 17 -28.19 18.17 21.90
C GLN A 17 -28.17 19.27 22.95
N GLY A 18 -27.09 20.06 23.01
CA GLY A 18 -26.99 21.15 23.97
C GLY A 18 -25.57 21.68 24.12
N ARG A 19 -25.43 22.68 24.98
CA ARG A 19 -24.16 23.35 25.23
C ARG A 19 -23.22 22.45 26.05
N ALA A 20 -21.95 22.45 25.67
CA ALA A 20 -20.89 21.76 26.38
C ALA A 20 -20.04 22.74 27.20
N GLU A 21 -19.31 22.22 28.18
CA GLU A 21 -18.38 23.01 28.97
C GLU A 21 -17.27 23.62 28.11
N ASN A 22 -16.97 24.90 28.36
CA ASN A 22 -15.87 25.61 27.71
C ASN A 22 -15.16 26.54 28.71
N ARG A 23 -13.89 26.84 28.43
CA ARG A 23 -13.10 27.78 29.24
C ARG A 23 -13.64 29.20 29.07
N GLN A 24 -13.43 30.04 30.09
CA GLN A 24 -13.82 31.45 30.04
C GLN A 24 -13.13 32.17 28.86
N GLY A 25 -13.90 32.90 28.05
CA GLY A 25 -13.41 33.56 26.83
C GLY A 25 -13.26 32.64 25.61
N ALA A 26 -13.44 31.33 25.75
CA ALA A 26 -13.42 30.40 24.61
C ALA A 26 -14.76 30.40 23.85
N GLU A 27 -14.70 30.01 22.58
CA GLU A 27 -15.89 29.83 21.75
C GLU A 27 -16.86 28.80 22.38
N ALA A 28 -18.16 29.01 22.19
CA ALA A 28 -19.18 28.06 22.64
C ALA A 28 -18.97 26.68 21.99
N ARG A 29 -19.00 25.65 22.84
CA ARG A 29 -18.92 24.24 22.44
C ARG A 29 -20.29 23.59 22.59
N TRP A 30 -20.53 22.58 21.77
CA TRP A 30 -21.83 21.90 21.64
C TRP A 30 -21.64 20.39 21.66
N HIS A 31 -22.41 19.71 22.50
CA HIS A 31 -22.55 18.26 22.45
C HIS A 31 -23.48 17.88 21.31
N CYS A 32 -23.00 17.03 20.43
CA CYS A 32 -23.73 16.57 19.26
C CYS A 32 -23.82 15.05 19.24
N THR A 33 -24.98 14.52 18.87
CA THR A 33 -25.20 13.11 18.56
C THR A 33 -25.11 12.89 17.06
N CYS A 34 -24.40 11.87 16.63
CA CYS A 34 -24.26 11.49 15.25
C CYS A 34 -25.32 10.46 14.86
N SER A 35 -25.78 10.48 13.62
CA SER A 35 -26.70 9.46 13.06
C SER A 35 -26.17 8.02 13.16
N CYS A 36 -24.85 7.82 13.30
CA CYS A 36 -24.25 6.51 13.53
C CYS A 36 -24.32 6.02 14.99
N GLY A 37 -24.96 6.77 15.89
CA GLY A 37 -25.04 6.48 17.33
C GLY A 37 -23.86 6.99 18.17
N GLY A 38 -22.81 7.53 17.55
CA GLY A 38 -21.70 8.15 18.25
C GLY A 38 -21.99 9.59 18.69
N SER A 39 -21.09 10.21 19.45
CA SER A 39 -21.21 11.61 19.87
C SER A 39 -19.90 12.37 19.72
N THR A 40 -19.97 13.69 19.66
CA THR A 40 -18.78 14.56 19.61
C THR A 40 -19.06 15.93 20.21
N THR A 41 -18.00 16.62 20.63
CA THR A 41 -18.08 17.99 21.17
C THR A 41 -17.26 18.93 20.30
N THR A 42 -17.94 19.82 19.56
CA THR A 42 -17.31 20.75 18.61
C THR A 42 -17.77 22.18 18.83
N THR A 43 -17.11 23.16 18.21
CA THR A 43 -17.38 24.59 18.37
C THR A 43 -18.48 25.09 17.42
N SER A 44 -19.10 26.23 17.76
CA SER A 44 -20.08 26.90 16.89
C SER A 44 -19.52 27.20 15.49
N SER A 45 -18.26 27.60 15.39
CA SER A 45 -17.58 27.90 14.12
C SER A 45 -17.44 26.65 13.26
N ASN A 46 -17.00 25.54 13.83
CA ASN A 46 -16.77 24.29 13.11
C ASN A 46 -18.06 23.67 12.58
N LEU A 47 -19.16 23.74 13.35
CA LEU A 47 -20.48 23.31 12.89
C LEU A 47 -20.95 24.14 11.70
N ARG A 48 -20.98 25.47 11.85
CA ARG A 48 -21.51 26.39 10.83
C ARG A 48 -20.66 26.44 9.55
N ARG A 49 -19.34 26.23 9.68
CA ARG A 49 -18.42 26.17 8.53
C ARG A 49 -18.34 24.77 7.88
N GLY A 50 -19.07 23.78 8.42
CA GLY A 50 -19.03 22.41 7.91
C GLY A 50 -17.68 21.70 8.11
N GLN A 51 -16.85 22.14 9.06
CA GLN A 51 -15.59 21.46 9.39
C GLN A 51 -15.80 20.24 10.29
N THR A 52 -16.93 20.15 10.99
CA THR A 52 -17.32 18.98 11.77
C THR A 52 -18.70 18.52 11.32
N VAL A 53 -18.73 17.46 10.53
CA VAL A 53 -19.96 16.92 9.90
C VAL A 53 -20.37 15.55 10.45
N SER A 54 -19.55 14.91 11.27
CA SER A 54 -19.83 13.62 11.89
C SER A 54 -18.99 13.45 13.16
N CYS A 55 -19.25 12.43 13.98
CA CYS A 55 -18.41 12.11 15.14
C CYS A 55 -17.03 11.49 14.78
N GLY A 56 -16.60 11.59 13.52
CA GLY A 56 -15.43 10.91 12.95
C GLY A 56 -15.76 9.65 12.15
N CYS A 57 -16.99 9.12 12.28
CA CYS A 57 -17.44 7.93 11.56
C CYS A 57 -17.38 8.05 10.03
N ALA A 58 -17.67 9.23 9.46
CA ALA A 58 -17.56 9.47 8.02
C ALA A 58 -16.12 9.28 7.52
N ARG A 59 -15.14 9.81 8.28
CA ARG A 59 -13.72 9.60 7.99
C ARG A 59 -13.31 8.14 8.15
N ALA A 60 -13.81 7.45 9.18
CA ALA A 60 -13.56 6.03 9.38
C ALA A 60 -14.10 5.18 8.23
N ARG A 61 -15.32 5.44 7.74
CA ARG A 61 -15.90 4.76 6.57
C ARG A 61 -15.06 4.99 5.31
N PHE A 62 -14.67 6.23 5.04
CA PHE A 62 -13.82 6.58 3.90
C PHE A 62 -12.46 5.86 3.96
N ASN A 63 -11.79 5.90 5.11
CA ASN A 63 -10.51 5.23 5.31
C ASN A 63 -10.62 3.71 5.19
N ARG A 64 -11.72 3.10 5.64
CA ARG A 64 -11.95 1.66 5.46
C ARG A 64 -12.03 1.29 3.99
N LYS A 65 -12.78 2.06 3.18
CA LYS A 65 -12.89 1.85 1.72
C LYS A 65 -11.54 2.05 0.99
N ALA A 66 -10.71 2.99 1.45
CA ALA A 66 -9.40 3.22 0.86
C ALA A 66 -8.38 2.10 1.16
N ARG A 67 -8.60 1.27 2.19
CA ARG A 67 -7.67 0.20 2.63
C ARG A 67 -8.01 -1.18 2.04
N THR A 68 -9.03 -1.31 1.20
CA THR A 68 -9.61 -2.60 0.81
C THR A 68 -9.22 -3.12 -0.57
N THR A 69 -8.23 -2.53 -1.27
CA THR A 69 -7.94 -2.97 -2.65
C THR A 69 -7.40 -4.41 -2.74
N HIS A 70 -6.88 -4.99 -1.65
CA HIS A 70 -6.51 -6.42 -1.58
C HIS A 70 -6.31 -6.97 -0.15
N GLY A 71 -6.59 -6.18 0.91
CA GLY A 71 -6.43 -6.61 2.32
C GLY A 71 -4.99 -6.91 2.78
N ALA A 72 -4.05 -7.02 1.84
CA ALA A 72 -2.64 -7.37 2.01
C ALA A 72 -1.69 -6.20 1.73
N CYS A 73 -2.20 -4.98 1.63
CA CYS A 73 -1.34 -3.80 1.55
C CYS A 73 -0.45 -3.75 2.81
N ARG A 74 0.87 -3.87 2.62
CA ARG A 74 1.92 -4.05 3.65
C ARG A 74 2.18 -5.48 4.15
N THR A 75 1.88 -6.52 3.37
CA THR A 75 2.41 -7.86 3.63
C THR A 75 3.82 -8.03 3.03
N THR A 76 4.58 -8.98 3.57
CA THR A 76 5.89 -9.38 3.06
C THR A 76 5.83 -9.70 1.55
N GLU A 77 4.77 -10.35 1.09
CA GLU A 77 4.58 -10.74 -0.31
C GLU A 77 4.36 -9.52 -1.21
N TYR A 78 3.63 -8.51 -0.74
CA TYR A 78 3.44 -7.27 -1.49
C TYR A 78 4.75 -6.50 -1.64
N GLU A 79 5.58 -6.48 -0.59
CA GLU A 79 6.92 -5.88 -0.64
C GLU A 79 7.84 -6.63 -1.61
N ILE A 80 7.78 -7.96 -1.59
CA ILE A 80 8.51 -8.82 -2.53
C ILE A 80 8.07 -8.55 -3.98
N TRP A 81 6.76 -8.53 -4.25
CA TRP A 81 6.20 -8.24 -5.57
C TRP A 81 6.64 -6.85 -6.07
N SER A 82 6.51 -5.82 -5.23
CA SER A 82 6.96 -4.47 -5.56
C SER A 82 8.47 -4.41 -5.84
N SER A 83 9.27 -5.19 -5.09
CA SER A 83 10.71 -5.31 -5.31
C SER A 83 11.04 -6.02 -6.63
N ILE A 84 10.31 -7.07 -7.01
CA ILE A 84 10.44 -7.71 -8.32
C ILE A 84 10.21 -6.69 -9.44
N ILE A 85 9.13 -5.90 -9.38
CA ILE A 85 8.83 -4.89 -10.38
C ILE A 85 9.96 -3.85 -10.47
N LYS A 86 10.43 -3.33 -9.33
CA LYS A 86 11.56 -2.39 -9.31
C LYS A 86 12.82 -2.96 -9.92
N ARG A 87 13.14 -4.23 -9.66
CA ARG A 87 14.28 -4.93 -10.27
C ARG A 87 14.16 -5.03 -11.79
N CYS A 88 12.97 -5.26 -12.32
CA CYS A 88 12.76 -5.48 -13.76
C CYS A 88 12.56 -4.18 -14.55
N GLU A 89 11.97 -3.13 -13.96
CA GLU A 89 11.45 -2.00 -14.73
C GLU A 89 11.99 -0.63 -14.34
N ASN A 90 12.71 -0.50 -13.22
CA ASN A 90 13.24 0.79 -12.78
C ASN A 90 14.75 0.88 -13.00
N PRO A 91 15.23 1.55 -14.08
CA PRO A 91 16.66 1.73 -14.35
C PRO A 91 17.46 2.36 -13.22
N ASN A 92 16.80 3.17 -12.37
CA ASN A 92 17.44 3.84 -11.23
C ASN A 92 17.54 2.93 -9.98
N TYR A 93 16.98 1.72 -10.01
CA TYR A 93 17.06 0.80 -8.90
C TYR A 93 18.42 0.10 -8.89
N HIS A 94 19.10 0.06 -7.74
CA HIS A 94 20.48 -0.47 -7.62
C HIS A 94 20.67 -1.88 -8.19
N ALA A 95 19.64 -2.73 -8.12
CA ALA A 95 19.70 -4.09 -8.63
C ALA A 95 19.36 -4.19 -10.12
N TYR A 96 18.74 -3.17 -10.74
CA TYR A 96 18.26 -3.22 -12.13
C TYR A 96 19.29 -3.74 -13.15
N PRO A 97 20.58 -3.35 -13.13
CA PRO A 97 21.57 -3.87 -14.08
C PRO A 97 21.72 -5.40 -14.06
N ASN A 98 21.37 -6.06 -12.96
CA ASN A 98 21.43 -7.51 -12.81
C ASN A 98 20.10 -8.21 -13.16
N TYR A 99 19.07 -7.44 -13.53
CA TYR A 99 17.70 -7.89 -13.77
C TYR A 99 17.16 -7.26 -15.06
N GLY A 100 16.41 -6.16 -14.97
CA GLY A 100 15.85 -5.48 -16.15
C GLY A 100 16.91 -5.07 -17.18
N GLY A 101 18.09 -4.66 -16.74
CA GLY A 101 19.22 -4.36 -17.63
C GLY A 101 19.76 -5.56 -18.42
N ARG A 102 19.35 -6.78 -18.07
CA ARG A 102 19.65 -8.02 -18.81
C ARG A 102 18.48 -8.47 -19.69
N GLY A 103 17.38 -7.71 -19.73
CA GLY A 103 16.15 -8.09 -20.41
C GLY A 103 15.23 -9.01 -19.61
N ILE A 104 15.48 -9.20 -18.30
CA ILE A 104 14.60 -10.02 -17.46
C ILE A 104 13.35 -9.23 -17.09
N THR A 105 12.18 -9.81 -17.37
CA THR A 105 10.88 -9.19 -17.14
C THR A 105 10.07 -9.94 -16.09
N ILE A 106 8.88 -9.39 -15.80
CA ILE A 106 7.84 -10.02 -15.01
C ILE A 106 6.65 -10.32 -15.93
N CYS A 107 6.02 -11.47 -15.71
CA CYS A 107 4.77 -11.88 -16.34
C CYS A 107 3.73 -10.73 -16.31
N PRO A 108 3.13 -10.34 -17.46
CA PRO A 108 2.22 -9.20 -17.54
C PRO A 108 1.04 -9.27 -16.58
N GLU A 109 0.49 -10.46 -16.37
CA GLU A 109 -0.63 -10.71 -15.47
C GLU A 109 -0.22 -10.46 -14.01
N TRP A 110 0.94 -10.96 -13.60
CA TRP A 110 1.50 -10.68 -12.27
C TRP A 110 1.84 -9.21 -12.11
N ARG A 111 2.29 -8.54 -13.17
CA ARG A 111 2.64 -7.12 -13.16
C ARG A 111 1.41 -6.22 -13.03
N ALA A 112 0.28 -6.63 -13.60
CA ALA A 112 -0.97 -5.89 -13.58
C ALA A 112 -1.74 -6.07 -12.26
N ASP A 113 -1.67 -7.26 -11.65
CA ASP A 113 -2.47 -7.59 -10.47
C ASP A 113 -1.69 -8.41 -9.43
N PHE A 114 -1.51 -7.82 -8.25
CA PHE A 114 -0.89 -8.50 -7.11
C PHE A 114 -1.67 -9.74 -6.65
N ALA A 115 -3.00 -9.76 -6.78
CA ALA A 115 -3.81 -10.91 -6.38
C ALA A 115 -3.53 -12.13 -7.27
N VAL A 116 -3.26 -11.92 -8.56
CA VAL A 116 -2.84 -12.97 -9.50
C VAL A 116 -1.46 -13.49 -9.13
N PHE A 117 -0.50 -12.59 -8.86
CA PHE A 117 0.82 -12.97 -8.36
C PHE A 117 0.73 -13.82 -7.08
N LEU A 118 -0.05 -13.37 -6.09
CA LEU A 118 -0.19 -14.06 -4.81
C LEU A 118 -0.89 -15.42 -4.95
N ARG A 119 -1.88 -15.53 -5.84
CA ARG A 119 -2.56 -16.80 -6.15
C ARG A 119 -1.57 -17.83 -6.71
N ASP A 120 -0.72 -17.42 -7.63
CA ASP A 120 0.16 -18.33 -8.36
C ASP A 120 1.43 -18.69 -7.56
N VAL A 121 1.98 -17.73 -6.79
CA VAL A 121 3.20 -17.90 -5.99
C VAL A 121 2.92 -18.38 -4.56
N GLY A 122 1.75 -18.06 -4.03
CA GLY A 122 1.36 -18.34 -2.66
C GLY A 122 2.06 -17.44 -1.62
N TYR A 123 1.66 -17.63 -0.36
CA TYR A 123 2.30 -16.96 0.78
C TYR A 123 3.69 -17.52 1.04
N ARG A 124 4.57 -16.65 1.56
CA ARG A 124 5.90 -17.04 2.02
C ARG A 124 5.78 -18.09 3.13
N PRO A 125 6.32 -19.32 2.96
CA PRO A 125 6.14 -20.38 3.95
C PRO A 125 6.87 -20.09 5.28
N SER A 126 8.02 -19.41 5.24
CA SER A 126 8.79 -19.07 6.44
C SER A 126 9.71 -17.86 6.23
N LYS A 127 10.17 -17.26 7.34
CA LYS A 127 11.04 -16.06 7.33
C LYS A 127 12.47 -16.32 6.84
N GLU A 128 12.82 -17.58 6.65
CA GLU A 128 14.13 -18.03 6.17
C GLU A 128 14.16 -18.17 4.65
N LEU A 129 12.99 -18.22 4.00
CA LEU A 129 12.86 -18.39 2.55
C LEU A 129 12.68 -17.05 1.85
N SER A 130 13.32 -16.83 0.71
CA SER A 130 13.12 -15.65 -0.13
C SER A 130 12.75 -16.06 -1.54
N ILE A 131 12.10 -15.16 -2.28
CA ILE A 131 11.74 -15.43 -3.67
C ILE A 131 13.01 -15.58 -4.51
N ASP A 132 13.08 -16.64 -5.31
CA ASP A 132 14.16 -16.93 -6.24
C ASP A 132 13.58 -17.35 -7.60
N ARG A 133 14.36 -17.19 -8.66
CA ARG A 133 14.03 -17.76 -9.97
C ARG A 133 14.64 -19.15 -10.08
N ILE A 134 13.98 -20.11 -10.74
CA ILE A 134 14.53 -21.46 -10.89
C ILE A 134 15.65 -21.43 -11.93
N ASP A 135 15.35 -20.95 -13.13
CA ASP A 135 16.34 -20.49 -14.11
C ASP A 135 16.64 -19.01 -13.84
N ASN A 136 17.87 -18.74 -13.40
CA ASN A 136 18.34 -17.40 -13.08
C ASN A 136 18.39 -16.45 -14.30
N ASN A 137 18.40 -16.98 -15.53
CA ASN A 137 18.34 -16.18 -16.75
C ASN A 137 16.90 -15.99 -17.28
N GLY A 138 15.94 -16.75 -16.76
CA GLY A 138 14.53 -16.63 -17.10
C GLY A 138 13.79 -15.50 -16.38
N ASN A 139 12.51 -15.33 -16.72
CA ASN A 139 11.65 -14.26 -16.22
C ASN A 139 11.00 -14.58 -14.86
N TYR A 140 10.39 -13.58 -14.24
CA TYR A 140 9.45 -13.80 -13.13
C TYR A 140 8.09 -14.20 -13.69
N GLU A 141 7.87 -15.50 -13.83
CA GLU A 141 6.66 -16.06 -14.42
C GLU A 141 6.29 -17.41 -13.78
N PRO A 142 5.04 -17.87 -13.94
CA PRO A 142 4.63 -19.20 -13.49
C PRO A 142 5.59 -20.28 -13.99
N GLY A 143 6.05 -21.14 -13.08
CA GLY A 143 7.00 -22.23 -13.40
C GLY A 143 8.47 -21.85 -13.33
N ASN A 144 8.83 -20.56 -13.27
CA ASN A 144 10.23 -20.13 -13.11
C ASN A 144 10.51 -19.43 -11.76
N VAL A 145 9.61 -19.54 -10.78
CA VAL A 145 9.76 -18.89 -9.48
C VAL A 145 9.52 -19.87 -8.33
N ARG A 146 10.31 -19.74 -7.26
CA ARG A 146 10.19 -20.56 -6.05
C ARG A 146 10.54 -19.80 -4.78
N TRP A 147 10.06 -20.29 -3.64
CA TRP A 147 10.59 -19.94 -2.32
C TRP A 147 11.88 -20.73 -2.09
N ALA A 148 12.99 -20.05 -1.83
CA ALA A 148 14.30 -20.66 -1.71
C ALA A 148 15.06 -20.17 -0.48
N THR A 149 15.91 -21.04 0.07
CA THR A 149 16.85 -20.71 1.13
C THR A 149 18.03 -19.90 0.60
N ALA A 150 18.77 -19.22 1.49
CA ALA A 150 20.00 -18.51 1.13
C ALA A 150 21.03 -19.42 0.42
N LYS A 151 21.14 -20.69 0.83
CA LYS A 151 22.05 -21.66 0.22
C LYS A 151 21.67 -21.96 -1.22
N GLU A 152 20.39 -22.17 -1.48
CA GLU A 152 19.85 -22.42 -2.82
C GLU A 152 20.05 -21.21 -3.75
N GLN A 153 19.79 -19.99 -3.24
CA GLN A 153 20.02 -18.78 -4.03
C GLN A 153 21.49 -18.58 -4.36
N VAL A 154 22.42 -18.89 -3.44
CA VAL A 154 23.86 -18.81 -3.70
C VAL A 154 24.29 -19.82 -4.76
N ALA A 155 23.78 -21.05 -4.68
CA ALA A 155 24.06 -22.09 -5.67
C ALA A 155 23.52 -21.73 -7.06
N ASN A 156 22.45 -20.92 -7.13
CA ASN A 156 21.82 -20.49 -8.37
C ASN A 156 22.42 -19.19 -8.97
N ARG A 157 23.51 -18.68 -8.38
CA ARG A 157 24.19 -17.49 -8.93
C ARG A 157 24.94 -17.84 -10.20
N ARG A 158 25.05 -16.85 -11.10
CA ARG A 158 25.86 -17.00 -12.32
C ARG A 158 27.32 -17.24 -12.00
N THR A 159 27.94 -18.11 -12.77
CA THR A 159 29.39 -18.27 -12.77
C THR A 159 30.06 -17.10 -13.52
N PRO A 160 31.36 -16.84 -13.30
CA PRO A 160 32.11 -15.83 -14.06
C PRO A 160 32.02 -16.01 -15.58
N GLU A 161 32.02 -17.26 -16.06
CA GLU A 161 31.92 -17.61 -17.48
C GLU A 161 30.56 -17.20 -18.05
N GLN A 162 29.48 -17.45 -17.31
CA GLN A 162 28.13 -17.04 -17.70
C GLN A 162 28.00 -15.51 -17.72
N ILE A 163 28.62 -14.80 -16.77
CA ILE A 163 28.63 -13.33 -16.76
C ILE A 163 29.37 -12.79 -17.99
N ALA A 164 30.51 -13.38 -18.35
CA ALA A 164 31.29 -12.97 -19.52
C ALA A 164 30.49 -13.17 -20.82
N ARG A 165 29.81 -14.31 -20.96
CA ARG A 165 28.95 -14.61 -22.11
C ARG A 165 27.78 -13.63 -22.21
N ASP A 166 27.04 -13.41 -21.11
CA ASP A 166 25.89 -12.50 -21.10
C ASP A 166 26.28 -11.08 -21.53
N ARG A 167 27.46 -10.60 -21.10
CA ARG A 167 27.97 -9.27 -21.48
C ARG A 167 28.31 -9.19 -22.97
N ALA A 168 28.93 -10.24 -23.52
CA ALA A 168 29.27 -10.29 -24.94
C ALA A 168 28.01 -10.33 -25.82
N GLU A 169 27.01 -11.12 -25.44
CA GLU A 169 25.72 -11.19 -26.14
C GLU A 169 24.96 -9.85 -26.10
N PHE A 170 24.99 -9.15 -24.97
CA PHE A 170 24.37 -7.83 -24.86
C PHE A 170 25.06 -6.80 -25.77
N ALA A 171 26.40 -6.75 -25.76
CA ALA A 171 27.15 -5.84 -26.63
C ALA A 171 26.90 -6.08 -28.12
N ALA A 172 26.73 -7.35 -28.53
CA ALA A 172 26.44 -7.73 -29.91
C ALA A 172 25.02 -7.34 -30.36
N ARG A 173 24.06 -7.14 -29.45
CA ARG A 173 22.69 -6.73 -29.77
C ARG A 173 22.52 -5.22 -29.94
N GLU A 174 23.48 -4.44 -29.43
CA GLU A 174 23.48 -2.97 -29.54
C GLU A 174 24.44 -2.45 -30.63
N SER A 175 25.08 -3.35 -31.38
CA SER A 175 25.97 -3.07 -32.53
C SER A 175 25.25 -3.28 -33.85
#